data_AF-D5FH65-F1
#
_entry.id   AF-D5FH65-F1
#
_cell.length_a   1.000
_cell.length_b   1.000
_cell.length_c   1.000
_cell.angle_alpha   90.00
_cell.angle_beta   90.00
_cell.angle_gamma   90.00
#
_symmetry.space_group_name_H-M   'P 1'
#
loop_
_entity.id
_entity.type
_entity.pdbx_description
1 polymer ?
#
loop_
_entity_poly.entity_id
_entity_poly.type
_entity_poly.pdbx_seq_one_letter_code
_entity_poly.pdbx_strand_id
1 'polypeptide(L)'
;MVIMSISRMRYGLRKYYSSKLINIARFKSTSAPGSRIAKLREELDASGAGIESFIAGNPLEDSKKPKIKKPLRPKKIDRKPAWLKAEFVKGESLENYQRLKDTVKGLGLATVCEEARCPNIGECWGGKQGTATATIMLMGDTCTRACRFCAVKTSNAPPPLDPQEPQKVATAIHKWGLDYVVLTSVDRDDL
;
A
#
# COMPACT_ATOMS: atom_id res chain seq x y z
N MET A 1 -37.46 -34.79 -19.20
CA MET A 1 -38.39 -35.57 -18.34
C MET A 1 -37.53 -36.14 -17.22
N VAL A 2 -37.62 -35.78 -15.95
CA VAL A 2 -38.77 -35.39 -15.13
C VAL A 2 -38.23 -34.60 -13.91
N ILE A 3 -38.80 -33.40 -13.74
CA ILE A 3 -39.22 -32.74 -12.49
C ILE A 3 -38.18 -32.15 -11.51
N MET A 4 -38.32 -30.83 -11.39
CA MET A 4 -37.81 -29.92 -10.36
C MET A 4 -38.30 -30.29 -8.96
N SER A 5 -37.44 -30.11 -7.94
CA SER A 5 -37.88 -29.86 -6.57
C SER A 5 -37.15 -28.66 -6.01
N ILE A 6 -37.83 -27.52 -6.10
CA ILE A 6 -37.56 -26.29 -5.36
C ILE A 6 -37.99 -26.55 -3.91
N SER A 7 -37.03 -26.62 -2.98
CA SER A 7 -37.34 -26.62 -1.55
C SER A 7 -37.00 -25.26 -0.95
N ARG A 8 -38.08 -24.57 -0.56
CA ARG A 8 -38.15 -23.27 0.13
C ARG A 8 -37.23 -23.21 1.35
N MET A 9 -36.22 -22.35 1.31
CA MET A 9 -35.52 -21.89 2.52
C MET A 9 -36.40 -20.85 3.23
N ARG A 10 -37.01 -21.27 4.34
CA ARG A 10 -37.83 -20.41 5.21
C ARG A 10 -36.93 -19.43 5.97
N TYR A 11 -37.11 -18.14 5.69
CA TYR A 11 -36.58 -17.03 6.49
C TYR A 11 -37.21 -17.04 7.89
N GLY A 12 -36.39 -17.34 8.90
CA GLY A 12 -36.75 -17.19 10.31
C GLY A 12 -36.46 -15.77 10.81
N LEU A 13 -37.47 -14.91 10.80
CA LEU A 13 -37.49 -13.62 11.49
C LEU A 13 -37.50 -13.85 13.01
N ARG A 14 -36.34 -13.73 13.68
CA ARG A 14 -36.28 -13.61 15.15
C ARG A 14 -36.25 -12.14 15.54
N LYS A 15 -37.40 -11.62 15.95
CA LYS A 15 -37.53 -10.36 16.67
C LYS A 15 -36.83 -10.49 18.03
N TYR A 16 -35.78 -9.71 18.25
CA TYR A 16 -35.30 -9.37 19.59
C TYR A 16 -35.13 -7.85 19.67
N TYR A 17 -36.26 -7.18 19.93
CA TYR A 17 -36.24 -5.83 20.46
C TYR A 17 -35.93 -5.95 21.95
N SER A 18 -34.72 -5.54 22.34
CA SER A 18 -34.36 -5.33 23.74
C SER A 18 -33.95 -3.87 23.88
N SER A 19 -34.89 -3.03 24.29
CA SER A 19 -34.67 -1.66 24.74
C SER A 19 -33.79 -1.68 25.99
N LYS A 20 -32.47 -1.64 25.80
CA LYS A 20 -31.53 -1.25 26.85
C LYS A 20 -31.00 0.13 26.49
N LEU A 21 -31.42 1.12 27.28
CA LEU A 21 -30.80 2.43 27.36
C LEU A 21 -29.29 2.23 27.47
N ILE A 22 -28.57 2.58 26.41
CA ILE A 22 -27.10 2.61 26.43
C ILE A 22 -26.73 3.81 27.29
N ASN A 23 -26.48 3.56 28.57
CA ASN A 23 -25.71 4.48 29.40
C ASN A 23 -24.33 4.56 28.75
N ILE A 24 -24.05 5.67 28.06
CA ILE A 24 -22.72 6.02 27.58
C ILE A 24 -21.87 6.28 28.84
N ALA A 25 -21.34 5.21 29.40
CA ALA A 25 -20.34 5.30 30.44
C ALA A 25 -19.10 5.94 29.81
N ARG A 26 -18.77 7.17 30.25
CA ARG A 26 -17.47 7.79 30.00
C ARG A 26 -16.39 6.76 30.33
N PHE A 27 -15.67 6.30 29.32
CA PHE A 27 -14.52 5.42 29.51
C PHE A 27 -13.41 6.23 30.18
N LYS A 28 -13.40 6.27 31.52
CA LYS A 28 -12.29 6.85 32.28
C LYS A 28 -11.12 5.88 32.18
N SER A 29 -10.12 6.25 31.39
CA SER A 29 -8.80 5.62 31.36
C SER A 29 -8.22 5.59 32.78
N THR A 30 -8.10 4.41 33.38
CA THR A 30 -7.55 4.21 34.73
C THR A 30 -6.03 4.07 34.76
N SER A 31 -5.34 4.22 33.62
CA SER A 31 -3.88 4.36 33.65
C SER A 31 -3.51 5.75 34.18
N ALA A 32 -2.75 5.77 35.28
CA ALA A 32 -2.11 6.99 35.77
C ALA A 32 -1.36 7.62 34.58
N PRO A 33 -1.75 8.83 34.14
CA PRO A 33 -1.06 9.45 33.02
C PRO A 33 0.39 9.62 33.43
N GLY A 34 1.32 9.04 32.67
CA GLY A 34 2.73 9.41 32.81
C GLY A 34 2.82 10.93 32.83
N SER A 35 3.66 11.49 33.71
CA SER A 35 3.69 12.93 34.04
C SER A 35 3.61 13.86 32.82
N ARG A 36 4.14 13.42 31.68
CA ARG A 36 4.07 14.11 30.39
C ARG A 36 2.66 14.22 29.79
N ILE A 37 1.84 13.17 29.85
CA ILE A 37 0.46 13.19 29.34
C ILE A 37 -0.42 14.05 30.25
N ALA A 38 -0.21 13.98 31.57
CA ALA A 38 -0.93 14.83 32.52
C ALA A 38 -0.66 16.31 32.24
N LYS A 39 0.62 16.67 32.09
CA LYS A 39 1.05 18.02 31.76
C LYS A 39 0.50 18.51 30.42
N LEU A 40 0.48 17.66 29.40
CA LEU A 40 -0.10 18.01 28.10
C LEU A 40 -1.61 18.26 28.17
N ARG A 41 -2.33 17.50 29.00
CA ARG A 41 -3.78 17.72 29.20
C ARG A 41 -4.03 19.06 29.89
N GLU A 42 -3.27 19.35 30.95
CA GLU A 42 -3.33 20.63 31.65
C GLU A 42 -2.99 21.82 30.73
N GLU A 43 -1.99 21.69 29.86
CA GLU A 43 -1.65 22.70 28.84
C GLU A 43 -2.77 22.89 27.79
N LEU A 44 -3.44 21.80 27.39
CA LEU A 44 -4.56 21.85 26.43
C LEU A 44 -5.82 22.48 27.05
N ASP A 45 -6.12 22.13 28.30
CA ASP A 45 -7.22 22.70 29.06
C ASP A 45 -6.99 24.20 29.32
N ALA A 46 -5.75 24.60 29.64
CA ALA A 46 -5.37 26.00 29.85
C ALA A 46 -5.35 26.85 28.56
N SER A 47 -5.09 26.23 27.40
CA SER A 47 -5.05 26.94 26.11
C SER A 47 -6.43 27.09 25.46
N GLY A 48 -7.50 26.56 26.05
CA GLY A 48 -8.84 26.60 25.47
C GLY A 48 -8.97 25.78 24.17
N ALA A 49 -7.96 24.97 23.84
CA ALA A 49 -7.90 24.10 22.66
C ALA A 49 -8.66 22.78 22.90
N GLY A 50 -9.84 22.89 23.51
CA GLY A 50 -10.73 21.76 23.77
C GLY A 50 -11.54 21.33 22.56
N ILE A 51 -12.23 20.20 22.68
CA ILE A 51 -13.12 19.69 21.62
C ILE A 51 -14.25 20.69 21.32
N GLU A 52 -14.69 21.47 22.30
CA GLU A 52 -15.77 22.45 22.11
C GLU A 52 -15.36 23.63 21.22
N SER A 53 -14.11 24.09 21.27
CA SER A 53 -13.63 25.15 20.38
C SER A 53 -13.48 24.66 18.93
N PHE A 54 -13.16 23.37 18.74
CA PHE A 54 -13.17 22.72 17.42
C PHE A 54 -14.58 22.59 16.84
N ILE A 55 -15.57 22.18 17.66
CA ILE A 55 -16.98 22.07 17.23
C ILE A 55 -17.57 23.45 16.93
N ALA A 56 -17.21 24.48 17.71
CA ALA A 56 -17.67 25.85 17.53
C ALA A 56 -17.07 26.54 16.29
N GLY A 57 -16.09 25.94 15.60
CA GLY A 57 -15.49 26.48 14.38
C GLY A 57 -14.68 27.76 14.58
N ASN A 58 -14.41 28.15 15.83
CA ASN A 58 -13.62 29.33 16.15
C ASN A 58 -12.14 29.04 15.85
N PRO A 59 -11.47 29.81 14.97
CA PRO A 59 -10.05 29.63 14.72
C PRO A 59 -9.26 29.85 16.01
N LEU A 60 -8.45 28.86 16.40
CA LEU A 60 -7.48 29.06 17.47
C LEU A 60 -6.52 30.17 17.03
N GLU A 61 -6.40 31.24 17.82
CA GLU A 61 -5.39 32.26 17.57
C GLU A 61 -4.01 31.60 17.54
N ASP A 62 -3.19 32.01 16.55
CA ASP A 62 -1.92 31.44 16.09
C ASP A 62 -0.75 31.54 17.11
N SER A 63 -1.06 31.41 18.41
CA SER A 63 -0.14 31.59 19.52
C SER A 63 0.68 30.33 19.76
N LYS A 64 1.72 30.16 18.92
CA LYS A 64 2.80 29.14 19.01
C LYS A 64 2.43 27.80 18.38
N LYS A 65 2.51 27.72 17.05
CA LYS A 65 2.69 26.44 16.35
C LYS A 65 3.86 25.70 17.03
N PRO A 66 3.64 24.51 17.60
CA PRO A 66 4.72 23.76 18.24
C PRO A 66 5.81 23.54 17.18
N LYS A 67 7.05 23.89 17.50
CA LYS A 67 8.19 23.64 16.61
C LYS A 67 8.21 22.14 16.32
N ILE A 68 7.75 21.76 15.13
CA ILE A 68 7.76 20.37 14.67
C ILE A 68 9.22 19.97 14.68
N LYS A 69 9.60 19.14 15.66
CA LYS A 69 10.96 18.64 15.76
C LYS A 69 11.25 17.92 14.44
N LYS A 70 12.35 18.30 13.76
CA LYS A 70 12.82 17.63 12.54
C LYS A 70 12.70 16.11 12.76
N PRO A 71 12.19 15.35 11.77
CA PRO A 71 11.99 13.92 11.94
C PRO A 71 13.29 13.31 12.47
N LEU A 72 13.18 12.57 13.57
CA LEU A 72 14.31 11.89 14.19
C LEU A 72 15.01 11.10 13.09
N ARG A 73 16.34 11.27 12.96
CA ARG A 73 17.13 10.45 12.06
C ARG A 73 16.77 8.98 12.33
N PRO A 74 16.44 8.18 11.31
CA PRO A 74 16.02 6.81 11.54
C PRO A 74 17.09 6.11 12.38
N LYS A 75 16.64 5.45 13.46
CA LYS A 75 17.50 4.55 14.25
C LYS A 75 18.19 3.57 13.30
N LYS A 76 19.42 3.16 13.65
CA LYS A 76 20.18 2.13 12.91
C LYS A 76 19.22 0.99 12.53
N ILE A 77 19.09 0.71 11.24
CA ILE A 77 18.21 -0.35 10.74
C ILE A 77 18.79 -1.67 11.25
N ASP A 78 18.04 -2.36 12.11
CA ASP A 78 18.42 -3.68 12.59
C ASP A 78 18.51 -4.66 11.41
N ARG A 79 19.47 -5.59 11.48
CA ARG A 79 19.65 -6.59 10.42
C ARG A 79 18.37 -7.41 10.26
N LYS A 80 17.97 -7.65 9.00
CA LYS A 80 16.84 -8.52 8.69
C LYS A 80 17.08 -9.93 9.28
N PRO A 81 16.07 -10.56 9.89
CA PRO A 81 16.21 -11.90 10.44
C PRO A 81 16.50 -12.92 9.32
N ALA A 82 17.13 -14.04 9.67
CA ALA A 82 17.58 -15.03 8.68
C ALA A 82 16.44 -15.63 7.85
N TRP A 83 15.26 -15.83 8.44
CA TRP A 83 14.08 -16.39 7.77
C TRP A 83 13.45 -15.45 6.73
N LEU A 84 13.78 -14.15 6.73
CA LEU A 84 13.23 -13.16 5.78
C LEU A 84 14.11 -12.99 4.53
N LYS A 85 15.21 -13.73 4.43
CA LYS A 85 16.12 -13.62 3.29
C LYS A 85 15.55 -14.38 2.10
N ALA A 86 15.44 -13.71 0.96
CA ALA A 86 15.04 -14.34 -0.29
C ALA A 86 16.16 -15.24 -0.82
N GLU A 87 15.76 -16.35 -1.43
CA GLU A 87 16.66 -17.27 -2.11
C GLU A 87 16.93 -16.79 -3.55
N PHE A 88 18.12 -17.09 -4.05
CA PHE A 88 18.50 -16.75 -5.42
C PHE A 88 18.11 -17.88 -6.38
N VAL A 89 17.62 -17.50 -7.57
CA VAL A 89 17.24 -18.46 -8.62
C VAL A 89 18.44 -19.19 -9.22
N LYS A 90 18.24 -20.45 -9.60
CA LYS A 90 19.28 -21.32 -10.20
C LYS A 90 18.67 -22.13 -11.35
N GLY A 91 19.51 -22.64 -12.24
CA GLY A 91 19.09 -23.51 -13.35
C GLY A 91 18.19 -22.79 -14.35
N GLU A 92 17.16 -23.49 -14.85
CA GLU A 92 16.21 -22.98 -15.85
C GLU A 92 15.48 -21.69 -15.40
N SER A 93 15.23 -21.53 -14.09
CA SER A 93 14.64 -20.31 -13.55
C SER A 93 15.53 -19.07 -13.73
N LEU A 94 16.85 -19.25 -13.84
CA LEU A 94 17.77 -18.14 -14.12
C LEU A 94 17.67 -17.68 -15.58
N GLU A 95 17.50 -18.61 -16.52
CA GLU A 95 17.34 -18.30 -17.94
C GLU A 95 16.04 -17.53 -18.19
N ASN A 96 14.93 -17.97 -17.59
CA ASN A 96 13.66 -17.26 -17.65
C ASN A 96 13.74 -15.86 -17.05
N TYR A 97 14.36 -15.73 -15.88
CA TYR A 97 14.62 -14.42 -15.26
C TYR A 97 15.40 -13.49 -16.19
N GLN A 98 16.47 -13.98 -16.82
CA GLN A 98 17.31 -13.20 -17.73
C GLN A 98 16.53 -12.79 -18.99
N ARG A 99 15.77 -13.72 -19.58
CA ARG A 99 14.90 -13.45 -20.74
C ARG A 99 13.88 -12.35 -20.47
N LEU A 100 13.19 -12.39 -19.31
CA LEU A 100 12.25 -11.36 -18.92
C LEU A 100 12.96 -10.02 -18.73
N LYS A 101 14.08 -10.01 -18.00
CA LYS A 101 14.89 -8.82 -17.76
C LYS A 101 15.34 -8.14 -19.06
N ASP A 102 15.84 -8.92 -20.01
CA ASP A 102 16.31 -8.39 -21.28
C ASP A 102 15.16 -7.85 -22.13
N THR A 103 13.98 -8.48 -22.07
CA THR A 103 12.80 -7.99 -22.78
C THR A 103 12.25 -6.70 -22.17
N VAL A 104 12.13 -6.61 -20.85
CA VAL A 104 11.70 -5.39 -20.13
C VAL A 104 12.61 -4.23 -20.51
N LYS A 105 13.93 -4.44 -20.40
CA LYS A 105 14.93 -3.43 -20.76
C LYS A 105 14.91 -3.09 -22.24
N GLY A 106 14.78 -4.08 -23.13
CA GLY A 106 14.77 -3.88 -24.57
C GLY A 106 13.54 -3.14 -25.09
N LEU A 107 12.39 -3.31 -24.44
CA LEU A 107 11.16 -2.59 -24.77
C LEU A 107 11.00 -1.26 -24.02
N GLY A 108 11.89 -0.97 -23.07
CA GLY A 108 11.83 0.23 -22.24
C GLY A 108 10.61 0.27 -21.33
N LEU A 109 10.19 -0.90 -20.83
CA LEU A 109 9.05 -1.02 -19.91
C LEU A 109 9.52 -0.95 -18.46
N ALA A 110 8.63 -0.54 -17.56
CA ALA A 110 8.85 -0.57 -16.12
C ALA A 110 8.09 -1.74 -15.48
N THR A 111 8.63 -2.29 -14.39
CA THR A 111 7.97 -3.34 -13.61
C THR A 111 8.03 -3.03 -12.13
N VAL A 112 6.98 -3.36 -11.39
CA VAL A 112 7.01 -3.24 -9.92
C VAL A 112 8.06 -4.18 -9.33
N CYS A 113 8.31 -5.30 -9.98
CA CYS A 113 9.30 -6.27 -9.56
C CYS A 113 10.70 -5.64 -9.39
N GLU A 114 11.13 -4.83 -10.35
CA GLU A 114 12.42 -4.13 -10.32
C GLU A 114 12.35 -2.81 -9.53
N GLU A 115 11.39 -1.94 -9.86
CA GLU A 115 11.33 -0.58 -9.31
C GLU A 115 11.03 -0.56 -7.80
N ALA A 116 10.17 -1.47 -7.32
CA ALA A 116 9.87 -1.58 -5.88
C ALA A 116 10.86 -2.47 -5.12
N ARG A 117 11.91 -2.99 -5.79
CA ARG A 117 12.92 -3.90 -5.20
C ARG A 117 12.30 -5.15 -4.57
N CYS A 118 11.41 -5.80 -5.31
CA CYS A 118 10.66 -6.94 -4.83
C CYS A 118 11.63 -8.11 -4.49
N PRO A 119 11.59 -8.66 -3.26
CA PRO A 119 12.44 -9.80 -2.90
C PRO A 119 12.09 -11.08 -3.64
N ASN A 120 10.88 -11.17 -4.22
CA ASN A 120 10.36 -12.36 -4.87
C ASN A 120 10.55 -12.35 -6.40
N ILE A 121 11.23 -11.34 -6.97
CA ILE A 121 11.40 -11.21 -8.42
C ILE A 121 11.98 -12.49 -9.07
N GLY A 122 12.92 -13.14 -8.38
CA GLY A 122 13.50 -14.40 -8.84
C GLY A 122 12.45 -15.49 -9.00
N GLU A 123 11.64 -15.77 -7.98
CA GLU A 123 10.63 -16.84 -8.08
C GLU A 123 9.48 -16.50 -9.02
N CYS A 124 9.07 -15.22 -9.09
CA CYS A 124 8.01 -14.78 -10.00
C CYS A 124 8.43 -14.93 -11.46
N TRP A 125 9.59 -14.37 -11.83
CA TRP A 125 10.05 -14.37 -13.22
C TRP A 125 10.68 -15.70 -13.64
N GLY A 126 11.34 -16.38 -12.70
CA GLY A 126 11.95 -17.68 -12.94
C GLY A 126 10.95 -18.83 -13.01
N GLY A 127 9.70 -18.60 -12.64
CA GLY A 127 8.62 -19.58 -12.72
C GLY A 127 8.75 -20.67 -11.67
N LYS A 128 8.21 -20.43 -10.47
CA LYS A 128 8.14 -21.46 -9.42
C LYS A 128 7.03 -22.46 -9.78
N GLN A 129 7.37 -23.76 -9.80
CA GLN A 129 6.43 -24.84 -10.15
C GLN A 129 5.84 -24.73 -11.57
N GLY A 130 6.58 -24.12 -12.50
CA GLY A 130 6.18 -24.00 -13.90
C GLY A 130 5.27 -22.80 -14.20
N THR A 131 4.85 -22.02 -13.20
CA THR A 131 4.01 -20.82 -13.41
C THR A 131 4.86 -19.56 -13.35
N ALA A 132 5.05 -18.88 -14.48
CA ALA A 132 5.80 -17.63 -14.55
C ALA A 132 4.86 -16.41 -14.48
N THR A 133 5.23 -15.43 -13.66
CA THR A 133 4.40 -14.24 -13.41
C THR A 133 5.22 -12.97 -13.41
N ALA A 134 4.63 -11.88 -13.93
CA ALA A 134 5.23 -10.57 -13.89
C ALA A 134 4.19 -9.49 -13.63
N THR A 135 4.62 -8.41 -12.98
CA THR A 135 3.80 -7.23 -12.73
C THR A 135 4.39 -6.05 -13.51
N ILE A 136 3.71 -5.68 -14.59
CA ILE A 136 4.08 -4.52 -15.41
C ILE A 136 3.57 -3.26 -14.72
N MET A 137 4.43 -2.25 -14.65
CA MET A 137 4.09 -0.93 -14.14
C MET A 137 3.90 0.02 -15.33
N LEU A 138 2.67 0.46 -15.53
CA LEU A 138 2.26 1.38 -16.58
C LEU A 138 2.61 2.82 -16.19
N MET A 139 2.71 3.69 -17.20
CA MET A 139 3.00 5.12 -17.07
C MET A 139 4.42 5.41 -16.54
N GLY A 140 5.35 4.48 -16.74
CA GLY A 140 6.78 4.63 -16.43
C GLY A 140 7.20 4.18 -15.03
N ASP A 141 8.40 4.61 -14.63
CA ASP A 141 9.08 4.21 -13.39
C ASP A 141 8.97 5.23 -12.24
N THR A 142 8.29 6.35 -12.49
CA THR A 142 8.31 7.53 -11.62
C THR A 142 6.88 7.95 -11.25
N CYS A 143 6.61 7.98 -9.95
CA CYS A 143 5.32 8.33 -9.37
C CYS A 143 5.31 9.81 -8.90
N THR A 144 4.18 10.50 -9.03
CA THR A 144 4.01 11.86 -8.48
C THR A 144 3.85 11.87 -6.96
N ARG A 145 3.49 10.73 -6.36
CA ARG A 145 3.27 10.60 -4.92
C ARG A 145 4.46 10.00 -4.17
N ALA A 146 4.74 10.58 -3.01
CA ALA A 146 5.83 10.20 -2.12
C ALA A 146 5.37 9.27 -0.97
N CYS A 147 4.83 8.10 -1.30
CA CYS A 147 4.41 7.12 -0.30
C CYS A 147 5.61 6.65 0.54
N ARG A 148 5.54 6.78 1.87
CA ARG A 148 6.67 6.50 2.79
C ARG A 148 7.21 5.07 2.74
N PHE A 149 6.38 4.12 2.31
CA PHE A 149 6.74 2.71 2.19
C PHE A 149 7.16 2.30 0.78
N CYS A 150 6.89 3.14 -0.22
CA CYS A 150 7.12 2.81 -1.61
C CYS A 150 8.57 3.12 -1.98
N ALA A 151 9.21 2.19 -2.71
CA ALA A 151 10.58 2.34 -3.18
C ALA A 151 10.68 2.86 -4.63
N VAL A 152 9.54 3.01 -5.31
CA VAL A 152 9.44 3.58 -6.66
C VAL A 152 9.93 5.02 -6.65
N LYS A 153 10.55 5.46 -7.75
CA LYS A 153 11.08 6.83 -7.87
C LYS A 153 9.94 7.83 -7.73
N THR A 154 10.22 8.95 -7.09
CA THR A 154 9.23 10.02 -6.92
C THR A 154 9.73 11.31 -7.57
N SER A 155 8.87 11.92 -8.39
CA SER A 155 9.09 13.23 -8.98
C SER A 155 7.75 13.91 -9.23
N ASN A 156 7.67 15.21 -8.96
CA ASN A 156 6.48 16.01 -9.30
C ASN A 156 6.41 16.35 -10.80
N ALA A 157 7.48 16.09 -11.55
CA ALA A 157 7.56 16.27 -13.00
C ALA A 157 8.12 14.98 -13.62
N PRO A 158 7.32 13.92 -13.75
CA PRO A 158 7.73 12.69 -14.42
C PRO A 158 7.88 12.91 -15.94
N PRO A 159 8.57 12.00 -16.65
CA PRO A 159 8.63 12.02 -18.11
C PRO A 159 7.24 11.96 -18.78
N PRO A 160 7.11 12.47 -20.02
CA PRO A 160 5.86 12.37 -20.77
C PRO A 160 5.48 10.91 -21.01
N LEU A 161 4.17 10.64 -21.08
CA LEU A 161 3.67 9.30 -21.41
C LEU A 161 4.10 8.89 -22.81
N ASP A 162 4.45 7.63 -22.97
CA ASP A 162 4.73 7.02 -24.26
C ASP A 162 3.42 6.53 -24.90
N PRO A 163 2.97 7.12 -26.02
CA PRO A 163 1.74 6.68 -26.69
C PRO A 163 1.82 5.24 -27.23
N GLN A 164 3.03 4.69 -27.39
CA GLN A 164 3.27 3.32 -27.86
C GLN A 164 3.44 2.33 -26.69
N GLU A 165 3.32 2.77 -25.43
CA GLU A 165 3.39 1.89 -24.26
C GLU A 165 2.42 0.70 -24.38
N PRO A 166 1.13 0.87 -24.77
CA PRO A 166 0.21 -0.27 -24.87
C PRO A 166 0.68 -1.36 -25.86
N GLN A 167 1.23 -0.95 -27.01
CA GLN A 167 1.74 -1.84 -28.04
C GLN A 167 3.01 -2.57 -27.57
N LYS A 168 3.90 -1.85 -26.87
CA LYS A 168 5.09 -2.43 -26.25
C LYS A 168 4.71 -3.45 -25.18
N VAL A 169 3.74 -3.14 -24.34
CA VAL A 169 3.20 -4.05 -23.31
C VAL A 169 2.60 -5.30 -23.94
N ALA A 170 1.76 -5.16 -24.97
CA ALA A 170 1.18 -6.29 -25.68
C ALA A 170 2.27 -7.19 -26.30
N THR A 171 3.30 -6.57 -26.90
CA THR A 171 4.45 -7.27 -27.46
C THR A 171 5.23 -8.04 -26.39
N ALA A 172 5.42 -7.43 -25.21
CA ALA A 172 6.10 -8.05 -24.09
C ALA A 172 5.34 -9.29 -23.58
N ILE A 173 4.03 -9.16 -23.34
CA ILE A 173 3.17 -10.24 -22.86
C ILE A 173 3.17 -11.41 -23.85
N HIS A 174 3.05 -11.12 -25.15
CA HIS A 174 3.10 -12.13 -26.19
C HIS A 174 4.45 -12.88 -26.23
N LYS A 175 5.57 -12.15 -26.09
CA LYS A 175 6.92 -12.75 -26.07
C LYS A 175 7.20 -13.57 -24.82
N TRP A 176 6.65 -13.16 -23.67
CA TRP A 176 6.97 -13.83 -22.41
C TRP A 176 6.28 -15.17 -22.28
N GLY A 177 5.06 -15.32 -22.80
CA GLY A 177 4.27 -16.54 -22.63
C GLY A 177 3.98 -16.84 -21.16
N LEU A 178 3.72 -15.80 -20.36
CA LEU A 178 3.42 -15.95 -18.92
C LEU A 178 2.02 -16.51 -18.73
N ASP A 179 1.86 -17.32 -17.68
CA ASP A 179 0.55 -17.83 -17.26
C ASP A 179 -0.34 -16.73 -16.68
N TYR A 180 0.29 -15.77 -15.99
CA TYR A 180 -0.42 -14.71 -15.31
C TYR A 180 0.35 -13.39 -15.34
N VAL A 181 -0.37 -12.32 -15.68
CA VAL A 181 0.19 -10.96 -15.76
C VAL A 181 -0.65 -10.03 -14.90
N VAL A 182 0.03 -9.23 -14.09
CA VAL A 182 -0.60 -8.14 -13.34
C VAL A 182 -0.22 -6.82 -14.00
N LEU A 183 -1.21 -5.98 -14.26
CA LEU A 183 -1.00 -4.60 -14.68
C LEU A 183 -1.31 -3.70 -13.50
N THR A 184 -0.39 -2.79 -13.20
CA THR A 184 -0.55 -1.73 -12.21
C THR A 184 0.05 -0.45 -12.77
N SER A 185 -0.21 0.69 -12.15
CA SER A 185 0.34 1.96 -12.58
C SER A 185 0.95 2.74 -11.43
N VAL A 186 1.76 3.74 -11.78
CA VAL A 186 2.11 4.83 -10.87
C VAL A 186 0.98 5.86 -10.80
N ASP A 187 1.00 6.72 -9.77
CA ASP A 187 0.15 7.91 -9.76
C ASP A 187 0.76 8.98 -10.69
N ARG A 188 -0.08 9.56 -11.54
CA ARG A 188 0.23 10.66 -12.48
C ARG A 188 -0.70 11.84 -12.22
N ASP A 189 -0.49 12.52 -11.09
CA ASP A 189 -1.29 13.69 -10.70
C ASP A 189 -1.05 14.92 -11.61
N ASP A 190 -0.11 14.82 -12.57
CA ASP A 190 0.23 15.85 -13.55
C ASP A 190 -0.62 15.85 -14.83
N LEU A 191 -1.44 14.79 -15.03
CA LEU A 191 -2.38 14.63 -16.13
C LEU A 191 -3.78 15.12 -15.75
#